data_AF-A0A2D6G0Q7-F1
#
_entry.id   AF-A0A2D6G0Q7-F1
#
_cell.length_a   1.000
_cell.length_b   1.000
_cell.length_c   1.000
_cell.angle_alpha   90.00
_cell.angle_beta   90.00
_cell.angle_gamma   90.00
#
_symmetry.space_group_name_H-M   'P 1'
#
loop_
_entity.id
_entity.type
_entity.pdbx_description
1 polymer ?
#
loop_
_entity_poly.entity_id
_entity_poly.type
_entity_poly.pdbx_seq_one_letter_code
_entity_poly.pdbx_strand_id
1 'polypeptide(L)'
;MEWNVSYSVGDANLDNDHKSIVDLINRFDYAFSVEAEDGMLAYVLDELIEFTGHHFAREETYMHAIGYPNLAFEDHQAEHESLQTQLDEFYERFHAGDTELAEDISEFLGNWLRDHILGTDMRYKSFADKASD
;
A
#
# COMPACT_ATOMS: atom_id res chain seq x y z
N MET A 1 1.22 12.48 -3.16
CA MET A 1 -0.04 12.09 -3.85
C MET A 1 -1.27 12.50 -3.03
N GLU A 2 -2.47 12.59 -3.61
CA GLU A 2 -3.70 12.90 -2.87
C GLU A 2 -4.73 11.77 -2.96
N TRP A 3 -5.47 11.53 -1.88
CA TRP A 3 -6.61 10.61 -1.89
C TRP A 3 -7.67 11.07 -2.89
N ASN A 4 -8.21 10.13 -3.67
CA ASN A 4 -9.31 10.37 -4.59
C ASN A 4 -10.48 9.44 -4.26
N VAL A 5 -11.72 9.92 -4.39
CA VAL A 5 -12.92 9.09 -4.23
C VAL A 5 -12.94 7.88 -5.18
N SER A 6 -12.24 7.94 -6.32
CA SER A 6 -12.07 6.81 -7.24
C SER A 6 -11.33 5.61 -6.62
N TYR A 7 -10.60 5.82 -5.53
CA TYR A 7 -9.91 4.76 -4.80
C TYR A 7 -10.82 4.04 -3.79
N SER A 8 -12.06 4.52 -3.60
CA SER A 8 -12.98 3.91 -2.65
C SER A 8 -13.42 2.51 -3.10
N VAL A 9 -13.08 1.52 -2.29
CA VAL A 9 -13.50 0.13 -2.49
C VAL A 9 -14.85 -0.17 -1.84
N GLY A 10 -15.42 0.81 -1.14
CA GLY A 10 -16.78 0.74 -0.58
C GLY A 10 -16.86 0.08 0.80
N ASP A 11 -15.72 -0.38 1.33
CA ASP A 11 -15.56 -0.71 2.74
C ASP A 11 -14.86 0.45 3.46
N ALA A 12 -15.49 0.99 4.50
CA ALA A 12 -14.98 2.18 5.18
C ALA A 12 -13.66 1.94 5.91
N ASN A 13 -13.36 0.72 6.35
CA ASN A 13 -12.11 0.42 7.01
C ASN A 13 -10.97 0.36 5.99
N LEU A 14 -11.19 -0.32 4.86
CA LEU A 14 -10.20 -0.40 3.78
C LEU A 14 -9.93 0.97 3.15
N ASP A 15 -10.99 1.77 2.91
CA ASP A 15 -10.85 3.15 2.43
C ASP A 15 -10.07 4.05 3.41
N ASN A 16 -10.16 3.78 4.71
CA ASN A 16 -9.39 4.51 5.71
C ASN A 16 -7.94 4.06 5.73
N ASP A 17 -7.69 2.76 5.53
CA ASP A 17 -6.33 2.23 5.40
C ASP A 17 -5.62 2.82 4.17
N HIS A 18 -6.28 2.87 3.01
CA HIS A 18 -5.71 3.50 1.81
C HIS A 18 -5.36 4.98 2.05
N LYS A 19 -6.22 5.74 2.75
CA LYS A 19 -5.91 7.13 3.13
C LYS A 19 -4.71 7.23 4.05
N SER A 20 -4.58 6.32 5.01
CA SER A 20 -3.43 6.24 5.91
C SER A 20 -2.14 5.92 5.15
N ILE A 21 -2.17 5.01 4.17
CA ILE A 21 -1.01 4.71 3.33
C ILE A 21 -0.64 5.94 2.48
N VAL A 22 -1.61 6.63 1.89
CA VAL A 22 -1.39 7.90 1.17
C VAL A 22 -0.72 8.94 2.06
N ASP A 23 -1.17 9.08 3.31
CA ASP A 23 -0.56 10.00 4.28
C ASP A 23 0.88 9.60 4.61
N LEU A 24 1.14 8.32 4.84
CA LEU A 24 2.49 7.81 5.11
C LEU A 24 3.45 8.03 3.94
N ILE A 25 3.01 7.78 2.70
CA ILE A 25 3.79 8.08 1.49
C ILE A 25 4.12 9.58 1.42
N ASN A 26 3.14 10.45 1.68
CA ASN A 26 3.36 11.90 1.68
C ASN A 26 4.30 12.36 2.80
N ARG A 27 4.22 11.74 3.99
CA ARG A 27 5.11 12.04 5.11
C ARG A 27 6.54 11.62 4.80
N PHE A 28 6.72 10.46 4.14
CA PHE A 28 8.03 9.99 3.70
C PHE A 28 8.64 10.94 2.66
N ASP A 29 7.87 11.27 1.62
CA ASP A 29 8.25 12.23 0.58
C ASP A 29 8.63 13.60 1.16
N TYR A 30 7.83 14.10 2.11
CA TYR A 30 8.12 15.36 2.77
C TYR A 30 9.40 15.30 3.60
N ALA A 31 9.58 14.25 4.43
CA ALA A 31 10.78 14.07 5.25
C ALA A 31 12.04 14.02 4.39
N PHE A 32 11.95 13.39 3.21
CA PHE A 32 13.03 13.37 2.24
C PHE A 32 13.29 14.75 1.64
N SER A 33 12.24 15.45 1.20
CA SER A 33 12.35 16.76 0.54
C SER A 33 12.98 17.85 1.40
N VAL A 34 12.89 17.73 2.73
CA VAL A 34 13.46 18.67 3.68
C VAL A 34 14.81 18.23 4.25
N GLU A 35 15.40 17.16 3.69
CA GLU A 35 16.66 16.56 4.15
C GLU A 35 16.60 16.26 5.67
N ALA A 36 15.50 15.68 6.13
CA ALA A 36 15.36 15.28 7.53
C ALA A 36 16.45 14.28 7.92
N GLU A 37 16.75 14.21 9.22
CA GLU A 37 17.72 13.24 9.74
C GLU A 37 17.33 11.80 9.33
N ASP A 38 18.31 10.98 8.95
CA ASP A 38 18.12 9.59 8.47
C ASP A 38 17.21 8.76 9.40
N GLY A 39 17.28 9.00 10.72
CA GLY A 39 16.44 8.32 11.70
C GLY A 39 14.94 8.64 11.57
N MET A 40 14.59 9.85 11.11
CA MET A 40 13.20 10.22 10.85
C MET A 40 12.69 9.56 9.57
N LEU A 41 13.52 9.51 8.52
CA LEU A 41 13.19 8.80 7.28
C LEU A 41 12.99 7.30 7.53
N ALA A 42 13.93 6.67 8.26
CA ALA A 42 13.81 5.27 8.67
C ALA A 42 12.51 5.01 9.43
N TYR A 43 12.18 5.87 10.40
CA TYR A 43 10.97 5.72 11.20
C TYR A 43 9.68 5.77 10.34
N VAL A 44 9.61 6.68 9.38
CA VAL A 44 8.42 6.76 8.49
C VAL A 44 8.37 5.57 7.53
N LEU A 45 9.53 5.09 7.05
CA LEU A 45 9.60 3.87 6.25
C LEU A 45 9.11 2.64 7.04
N ASP A 46 9.54 2.49 8.30
CA ASP A 46 9.07 1.44 9.20
C ASP A 46 7.53 1.47 9.35
N GLU A 47 6.98 2.65 9.65
CA GLU A 47 5.53 2.83 9.78
C GLU A 47 4.80 2.45 8.49
N LEU A 48 5.35 2.81 7.33
CA LEU A 48 4.78 2.48 6.03
C LEU A 48 4.78 0.96 5.79
N ILE A 49 5.90 0.28 6.02
CA ILE A 49 6.05 -1.16 5.79
C ILE A 49 5.08 -1.93 6.70
N GLU A 50 5.08 -1.62 7.99
CA GLU A 50 4.19 -2.27 8.96
C GLU A 50 2.72 -2.04 8.62
N PHE A 51 2.34 -0.81 8.32
CA PHE A 51 0.95 -0.47 8.04
C PHE A 51 0.44 -1.11 6.74
N THR A 52 1.28 -1.17 5.71
CA THR A 52 0.95 -1.80 4.43
C THR A 52 0.71 -3.30 4.60
N GLY A 53 1.55 -3.99 5.36
CA GLY A 53 1.34 -5.41 5.69
C GLY A 53 0.04 -5.65 6.48
N HIS A 54 -0.30 -4.76 7.41
CA HIS A 54 -1.59 -4.83 8.13
C HIS A 54 -2.79 -4.60 7.23
N HIS A 55 -2.70 -3.66 6.28
CA HIS A 55 -3.74 -3.40 5.30
C HIS A 55 -3.99 -4.63 4.42
N PHE A 56 -2.94 -5.24 3.86
CA PHE A 56 -3.03 -6.45 3.04
C PHE A 56 -3.71 -7.60 3.79
N ALA A 57 -3.33 -7.85 5.05
CA ALA A 57 -3.96 -8.88 5.86
C ALA A 57 -5.47 -8.63 6.08
N ARG A 58 -5.89 -7.37 6.19
CA ARG A 58 -7.32 -7.01 6.31
C ARG A 58 -8.05 -7.19 5.00
N GLU A 59 -7.47 -6.81 3.88
CA GLU A 59 -8.05 -7.06 2.55
C GLU A 59 -8.22 -8.55 2.30
N GLU A 60 -7.22 -9.36 2.58
CA GLU A 60 -7.28 -10.81 2.41
C GLU A 60 -8.36 -11.45 3.30
N THR A 61 -8.46 -10.97 4.55
CA THR A 61 -9.55 -11.37 5.46
C THR A 61 -10.92 -10.98 4.89
N TYR A 62 -11.05 -9.77 4.36
CA TYR A 62 -12.27 -9.29 3.73
C TYR A 62 -12.65 -10.10 2.49
N MET A 63 -11.68 -10.37 1.60
CA MET A 63 -11.85 -11.21 0.41
C MET A 63 -12.36 -12.61 0.78
N HIS A 64 -11.80 -13.23 1.83
CA HIS A 64 -12.32 -14.49 2.34
C HIS A 64 -13.74 -14.37 2.87
N ALA A 65 -14.05 -13.31 3.62
CA ALA A 65 -15.37 -13.10 4.22
C ALA A 65 -16.49 -12.93 3.17
N ILE A 66 -16.19 -12.29 2.04
CA ILE A 66 -17.15 -12.14 0.93
C ILE A 66 -17.19 -13.36 0.01
N GLY A 67 -16.30 -14.34 0.18
CA GLY A 67 -16.21 -15.51 -0.70
C GLY A 67 -15.59 -15.20 -2.06
N TYR A 68 -14.59 -14.31 -2.09
CA TYR A 68 -13.88 -13.93 -3.31
C TYR A 68 -13.22 -15.16 -3.98
N PRO A 69 -13.26 -15.31 -5.32
CA PRO A 69 -12.80 -16.53 -5.99
C PRO A 69 -11.31 -16.82 -5.76
N ASN A 70 -10.97 -18.05 -5.37
CA ASN A 70 -9.60 -18.44 -5.00
C ASN A 70 -8.53 -18.06 -6.02
N LEU A 71 -8.76 -18.28 -7.33
CA LEU A 71 -7.76 -17.91 -8.35
C LEU A 71 -7.52 -16.39 -8.39
N ALA A 72 -8.58 -15.60 -8.24
CA ALA A 72 -8.45 -14.14 -8.21
C ALA A 72 -7.82 -13.65 -6.90
N PHE A 73 -8.09 -14.36 -5.79
CA PHE A 73 -7.44 -14.13 -4.50
C PHE A 73 -5.92 -14.39 -4.58
N GLU A 74 -5.52 -15.52 -5.15
CA GLU A 74 -4.11 -15.89 -5.31
C GLU A 74 -3.35 -14.86 -6.17
N ASP A 75 -3.95 -14.38 -7.26
CA ASP A 75 -3.39 -13.29 -8.08
C ASP A 75 -3.21 -11.99 -7.27
N HIS A 76 -4.21 -11.61 -6.46
CA HIS A 76 -4.16 -10.41 -5.61
C HIS A 76 -3.06 -10.54 -4.56
N GLN A 77 -3.03 -11.66 -3.82
CA GLN A 77 -2.03 -11.91 -2.79
C GLN A 77 -0.61 -11.92 -3.35
N ALA A 78 -0.40 -12.41 -4.58
CA ALA A 78 0.91 -12.36 -5.22
C ALA A 78 1.40 -10.92 -5.46
N GLU A 79 0.50 -9.97 -5.75
CA GLU A 79 0.86 -8.54 -5.85
C GLU A 79 1.27 -7.97 -4.47
N HIS A 80 0.57 -8.35 -3.40
CA HIS A 80 0.94 -7.98 -2.03
C HIS A 80 2.34 -8.49 -1.65
N GLU A 81 2.59 -9.78 -1.86
CA GLU A 81 3.89 -10.40 -1.54
C GLU A 81 5.04 -9.77 -2.33
N SER A 82 4.78 -9.43 -3.60
CA SER A 82 5.74 -8.75 -4.46
C SER A 82 6.08 -7.34 -3.94
N LEU A 83 5.08 -6.55 -3.51
CA LEU A 83 5.37 -5.25 -2.92
C LEU A 83 6.11 -5.38 -1.59
N GLN A 84 5.69 -6.30 -0.73
CA GLN A 84 6.32 -6.50 0.57
C GLN A 84 7.81 -6.83 0.42
N THR A 85 8.15 -7.69 -0.55
CA THR A 85 9.54 -8.02 -0.86
C THR A 85 10.32 -6.79 -1.32
N GLN A 86 9.75 -5.95 -2.19
CA GLN A 86 10.40 -4.72 -2.65
C GLN A 86 10.60 -3.70 -1.51
N LEU A 87 9.62 -3.58 -0.62
CA LEU A 87 9.69 -2.75 0.58
C LEU A 87 10.80 -3.21 1.54
N ASP A 88 10.93 -4.52 1.76
CA ASP A 88 11.98 -5.10 2.59
C ASP A 88 13.38 -4.85 1.96
N GLU A 89 13.51 -4.97 0.64
CA GLU A 89 14.75 -4.63 -0.08
C GLU A 89 15.11 -3.14 0.05
N PHE A 90 14.12 -2.24 -0.03
CA PHE A 90 14.34 -0.81 0.19
C PHE A 90 14.78 -0.52 1.61
N TYR A 91 14.14 -1.17 2.59
CA TYR A 91 14.52 -1.05 3.99
C TYR A 91 15.98 -1.46 4.23
N GLU A 92 16.39 -2.63 3.74
CA GLU A 92 17.77 -3.10 3.88
C GLU A 92 18.79 -2.15 3.26
N ARG A 93 18.51 -1.63 2.05
CA ARG A 93 19.40 -0.69 1.35
C ARG A 93 19.48 0.66 2.05
N PHE A 94 18.35 1.19 2.51
CA PHE A 94 18.29 2.44 3.28
C PHE A 94 19.16 2.34 4.55
N HIS A 95 19.02 1.25 5.30
CA HIS A 95 19.83 1.00 6.50
C HIS A 95 21.31 0.70 6.22
N ALA A 96 21.67 0.32 4.99
CA ALA A 96 23.05 0.20 4.54
C ALA A 96 23.69 1.55 4.14
N GLY A 97 22.94 2.66 4.18
CA GLY A 97 23.41 4.00 3.86
C GLY A 97 23.18 4.44 2.42
N ASP A 98 22.35 3.73 1.66
CA ASP A 98 21.93 4.11 0.30
C ASP A 98 20.73 5.07 0.35
N THR A 99 20.98 6.29 0.82
CA THR A 99 19.94 7.32 1.04
C THR A 99 19.46 8.00 -0.25
N GLU A 100 20.20 7.85 -1.36
CA GLU A 100 19.83 8.39 -2.68
C GLU A 100 18.57 7.71 -3.26
N LEU A 101 18.17 6.55 -2.74
CA LEU A 101 16.95 5.83 -3.14
C LEU A 101 15.64 6.44 -2.67
N ALA A 102 15.68 7.35 -1.69
CA ALA A 102 14.46 7.78 -1.04
C ALA A 102 13.52 8.59 -1.98
N GLU A 103 14.05 9.28 -2.99
CA GLU A 103 13.22 9.91 -4.04
C GLU A 103 12.50 8.84 -4.88
N ASP A 104 13.21 7.79 -5.27
CA ASP A 104 12.66 6.69 -6.09
C ASP A 104 11.56 5.92 -5.33
N ILE A 105 11.66 5.84 -4.00
CA ILE A 105 10.72 5.10 -3.14
C ILE A 105 9.33 5.78 -3.11
N SER A 106 9.24 7.08 -2.90
CA SER A 106 7.93 7.75 -2.78
C SER A 106 7.14 7.72 -4.09
N GLU A 107 7.82 7.93 -5.23
CA GLU A 107 7.22 7.84 -6.56
C GLU A 107 6.80 6.40 -6.87
N PHE A 108 7.68 5.42 -6.61
CA PHE A 108 7.38 4.01 -6.80
C PHE A 108 6.12 3.58 -6.03
N LEU A 109 6.06 3.89 -4.72
CA LEU A 109 4.94 3.52 -3.86
C LEU A 109 3.65 4.23 -4.26
N GLY A 110 3.72 5.50 -4.62
CA GLY A 110 2.56 6.26 -5.07
C GLY A 110 1.96 5.73 -6.38
N ASN A 111 2.83 5.26 -7.29
CA ASN A 111 2.40 4.61 -8.53
C ASN A 111 1.83 3.22 -8.27
N TRP A 112 2.54 2.39 -7.50
CA TRP A 112 2.09 1.05 -7.14
C TRP A 112 0.72 1.08 -6.46
N LEU A 113 0.54 1.94 -5.44
CA LEU A 113 -0.73 2.04 -4.70
C LEU A 113 -1.89 2.43 -5.61
N ARG A 114 -1.68 3.41 -6.49
CA ARG A 114 -2.70 3.83 -7.45
C ARG A 114 -3.11 2.69 -8.38
N ASP A 115 -2.13 2.01 -8.95
CA ASP A 115 -2.36 0.97 -9.95
C ASP A 115 -2.98 -0.27 -9.32
N HIS A 116 -2.54 -0.64 -8.11
CA HIS A 116 -3.10 -1.74 -7.34
C HIS A 116 -4.54 -1.46 -6.93
N ILE A 117 -4.85 -0.29 -6.37
CA ILE A 117 -6.23 0.04 -6.01
C ILE A 117 -7.13 -0.01 -7.25
N LEU A 118 -6.78 0.75 -8.30
CA LEU A 118 -7.64 0.92 -9.46
C LEU A 118 -7.74 -0.33 -10.36
N GLY A 119 -6.71 -1.18 -10.35
CA GLY A 119 -6.63 -2.39 -11.16
C GLY A 119 -7.07 -3.65 -10.42
N THR A 120 -6.64 -3.80 -9.17
CA THR A 120 -6.72 -5.03 -8.39
C THR A 120 -7.81 -4.94 -7.34
N ASP A 121 -7.78 -3.96 -6.42
CA ASP A 121 -8.75 -3.85 -5.33
C ASP A 121 -10.19 -3.64 -5.83
N MET A 122 -10.34 -2.85 -6.91
CA MET A 122 -11.63 -2.62 -7.55
C MET A 122 -12.29 -3.90 -8.08
N ARG A 123 -11.53 -5.00 -8.25
CA ARG A 123 -12.09 -6.30 -8.64
C ARG A 123 -12.87 -6.94 -7.50
N TYR A 124 -12.37 -6.90 -6.26
CA TYR A 124 -13.13 -7.42 -5.12
C TYR A 124 -14.33 -6.53 -4.78
N LYS A 125 -14.22 -5.20 -4.97
CA LYS A 125 -15.36 -4.28 -4.88
C LYS A 125 -16.47 -4.71 -5.83
N SER A 126 -16.12 -4.86 -7.11
CA SER A 126 -17.07 -5.25 -8.16
C SER A 126 -17.72 -6.60 -7.90
N PHE A 127 -17.03 -7.50 -7.20
CA PHE A 127 -17.57 -8.79 -6.77
C PHE A 127 -18.56 -8.63 -5.61
N ALA A 128 -18.21 -7.85 -4.59
CA ALA A 128 -19.07 -7.56 -3.44
C ALA A 128 -20.38 -6.86 -3.85
N ASP A 129 -20.31 -5.90 -4.77
CA ASP A 129 -21.48 -5.20 -5.31
C ASP A 129 -22.46 -6.19 -5.97
N LYS A 130 -21.95 -7.12 -6.80
CA LYS A 130 -22.77 -8.14 -7.48
C LYS A 130 -23.35 -9.19 -6.55
N ALA A 131 -22.70 -9.46 -5.41
CA ALA A 131 -23.20 -10.40 -4.41
C ALA A 131 -24.33 -9.80 -3.55
N SER A 132 -24.50 -8.48 -3.60
CA SER A 132 -25.51 -7.74 -2.84
C SER A 132 -26.83 -7.51 -3.61
N ASP A 133 -26.87 -7.89 -4.89
CA ASP A 133 -28.05 -7.89 -5.78
C ASP A 133 -28.83 -9.22 -5.71
#